data_AF-A0A6J1VFF0-F1
#
_entry.id   AF-A0A6J1VFF0-F1
#
_cell.length_a   1.000
_cell.length_b   1.000
_cell.length_c   1.000
_cell.angle_alpha   90.00
_cell.angle_beta   90.00
_cell.angle_gamma   90.00
#
_symmetry.space_group_name_H-M   'P 1'
#
loop_
_entity.id
_entity.type
_entity.pdbx_description
1 polymer ?
#
loop_
_entity_poly.entity_id
_entity_poly.type
_entity_poly.pdbx_seq_one_letter_code
_entity_poly.pdbx_strand_id
1 'polypeptide(L)'
;MTQRRGDQVRIPPGATGLYRAVLVKSASMYSEIPSERPDIGNIMTHPDYLDGNPDLIKPKKLLNPVRASKSHQELHRELLMNHRR
;
A
#
# COMPACT_ATOMS: atom_id res chain seq x y z
N MET A 1 -26.38 25.26 26.67
CA MET A 1 -26.66 23.93 26.06
C MET A 1 -26.38 24.02 24.56
N THR A 2 -25.22 23.55 24.09
CA THR A 2 -24.87 23.56 22.66
C THR A 2 -25.17 22.18 22.05
N GLN A 3 -26.20 22.13 21.21
CA GLN A 3 -26.67 20.90 20.58
C GLN A 3 -25.61 20.37 19.59
N ARG A 4 -25.08 19.16 19.84
CA ARG A 4 -24.16 18.45 18.94
C ARG A 4 -24.87 18.08 17.63
N ARG A 5 -24.89 19.00 16.66
CA ARG A 5 -25.32 18.75 15.27
C ARG A 5 -24.10 18.39 14.41
N GLY A 6 -23.49 17.25 14.72
CA GLY A 6 -22.47 16.59 13.89
C GLY A 6 -22.92 15.16 13.63
N ASP A 7 -22.66 14.66 12.41
CA ASP A 7 -22.92 13.29 11.93
C ASP A 7 -24.23 13.06 11.16
N GLN A 8 -24.75 14.10 10.48
CA GLN A 8 -25.66 13.89 9.35
C GLN A 8 -24.86 13.63 8.07
N VAL A 9 -24.92 12.41 7.53
CA VAL A 9 -24.26 12.02 6.28
C VAL A 9 -24.68 12.97 5.15
N ARG A 10 -23.70 13.71 4.59
CA ARG A 10 -23.94 14.70 3.53
C ARG A 10 -24.19 14.02 2.18
N ILE A 11 -25.45 13.64 1.94
CA ILE A 11 -25.90 13.07 0.67
C ILE A 11 -26.02 14.18 -0.39
N PRO A 12 -25.48 14.01 -1.61
CA PRO A 12 -25.60 15.00 -2.68
C PRO A 12 -27.07 15.17 -3.13
N PRO A 13 -27.51 16.40 -3.45
CA PRO A 13 -28.86 16.63 -3.97
C PRO A 13 -29.01 15.94 -5.32
N GLY A 14 -30.05 15.11 -5.45
CA GLY A 14 -30.21 14.19 -6.58
C GLY A 14 -30.08 12.70 -6.24
N ALA A 15 -30.12 12.31 -4.95
CA ALA A 15 -30.23 10.91 -4.48
C ALA A 15 -31.29 10.81 -3.36
N THR A 16 -32.37 10.02 -3.37
CA THR A 16 -32.94 8.97 -4.26
C THR A 16 -32.22 7.61 -4.41
N GLY A 17 -33.03 6.53 -4.50
CA GLY A 17 -32.69 5.18 -4.97
C GLY A 17 -31.65 4.36 -4.19
N LEU A 18 -31.19 3.28 -4.84
CA LEU A 18 -30.13 2.38 -4.35
C LEU A 18 -28.81 3.12 -4.11
N TYR A 19 -28.50 4.13 -4.91
CA TYR A 19 -27.25 4.89 -4.79
C TYR A 19 -27.22 5.76 -3.53
N ARG A 20 -28.36 6.35 -3.10
CA ARG A 20 -28.47 6.91 -1.74
C ARG A 20 -28.24 5.85 -0.66
N ALA A 21 -28.83 4.66 -0.82
CA ALA A 21 -28.67 3.58 0.17
C ALA A 21 -27.21 3.12 0.29
N VAL A 22 -26.48 3.01 -0.83
CA VAL A 22 -25.04 2.72 -0.84
C VAL A 22 -24.24 3.82 -0.13
N LEU A 23 -24.50 5.09 -0.42
CA LEU A 23 -23.80 6.23 0.22
C LEU A 23 -24.05 6.32 1.74
N VAL A 24 -25.29 6.07 2.18
CA VAL A 24 -25.60 6.02 3.62
C VAL A 24 -24.93 4.81 4.27
N LYS A 25 -24.96 3.64 3.63
CA LYS A 25 -24.37 2.40 4.17
C LYS A 25 -22.84 2.49 4.24
N SER A 26 -22.17 3.03 3.23
CA SER A 26 -20.72 3.22 3.25
C SER A 26 -20.28 4.24 4.28
N ALA A 27 -21.03 5.34 4.47
CA ALA A 27 -20.77 6.29 5.55
C ALA A 27 -20.97 5.65 6.94
N SER A 28 -22.03 4.86 7.12
CA SER A 28 -22.32 4.15 8.38
C SER A 28 -21.26 3.09 8.73
N MET A 29 -20.67 2.42 7.73
CA MET A 29 -19.54 1.50 7.95
C MET A 29 -18.30 2.19 8.52
N TYR A 30 -18.17 3.51 8.33
CA TYR A 30 -17.07 4.32 8.86
C TYR A 30 -17.41 5.08 10.14
N SER A 31 -18.69 5.17 10.55
CA SER A 31 -19.08 5.81 11.82
C SER A 31 -18.89 4.91 13.04
N GLU A 32 -18.94 3.59 12.86
CA GLU A 32 -18.72 2.62 13.94
C GLU A 32 -17.26 2.15 14.06
N ILE A 33 -16.35 2.61 13.19
CA ILE A 33 -14.92 2.40 13.43
C ILE A 33 -14.58 3.21 14.68
N PRO A 34 -14.28 2.58 15.83
CA PRO A 34 -13.78 3.33 16.95
C PRO A 34 -12.46 3.91 16.49
N SER A 35 -12.24 5.20 16.70
CA SER A 35 -10.88 5.69 16.92
C SER A 35 -10.44 5.21 18.31
N GLU A 36 -10.44 3.88 18.50
CA GLU A 36 -9.55 3.23 19.44
C GLU A 36 -8.16 3.55 18.93
N ARG A 37 -7.65 4.62 19.51
CA ARG A 37 -6.26 5.03 19.46
C ARG A 37 -5.56 4.15 20.49
N PRO A 38 -4.80 3.11 20.12
CA PRO A 38 -3.41 3.15 20.57
C PRO A 38 -2.88 4.48 20.04
N ASP A 39 -2.48 5.38 20.94
CA ASP A 39 -2.29 6.81 20.67
C ASP A 39 -1.86 7.11 19.23
N ILE A 40 -2.78 7.61 18.39
CA ILE A 40 -2.44 7.93 16.99
C ILE A 40 -1.47 9.14 16.94
N GLY A 41 -1.45 9.94 18.01
CA GLY A 41 -0.38 10.90 18.28
C GLY A 41 0.98 10.27 18.59
N ASN A 42 1.04 8.97 18.91
CA ASN A 42 2.26 8.16 19.05
C ASN A 42 2.61 7.45 17.73
N ILE A 43 1.63 6.95 16.97
CA ILE A 43 1.85 6.32 15.64
C ILE A 43 2.44 7.29 14.59
N MET A 44 2.14 8.60 14.71
CA MET A 44 2.78 9.62 13.85
C MET A 44 4.07 10.23 14.42
N THR A 45 4.40 10.02 15.69
CA THR A 45 5.58 10.64 16.34
C THR A 45 6.69 9.65 16.65
N HIS A 46 6.37 8.39 16.87
CA HIS A 46 7.32 7.30 16.90
C HIS A 46 7.20 6.50 15.59
N PRO A 47 8.16 6.63 14.67
CA PRO A 47 8.19 5.76 13.51
C PRO A 47 8.57 4.35 13.94
N ASP A 48 7.64 3.42 13.82
CA ASP A 48 7.88 1.98 14.03
C ASP A 48 8.82 1.34 12.98
N TYR A 49 9.41 2.16 12.11
CA TYR A 49 10.58 1.82 11.28
C TYR A 49 11.92 1.94 12.02
N LEU A 50 11.97 2.62 13.18
CA LEU A 50 13.21 2.87 13.92
C LEU A 50 13.71 1.64 14.68
N ASP A 51 12.80 0.85 15.25
CA ASP A 51 13.18 -0.45 15.78
C ASP A 51 13.25 -1.47 14.63
N GLY A 52 14.24 -2.34 14.69
CA GLY A 52 14.66 -3.21 13.60
C GLY A 52 13.75 -4.41 13.40
N ASN A 53 12.47 -4.16 13.12
CA ASN A 53 11.43 -5.18 12.90
C ASN A 53 11.98 -6.31 12.00
N PRO A 54 12.20 -7.53 12.52
CA PRO A 54 12.94 -8.57 11.81
C PRO A 54 12.20 -9.07 10.57
N ASP A 55 10.88 -8.87 10.54
CA ASP A 55 9.98 -9.23 9.44
C ASP A 55 9.98 -8.20 8.29
N LEU A 56 10.64 -7.05 8.44
CA LEU A 56 10.80 -6.10 7.33
C LEU A 56 11.72 -6.69 6.25
N ILE A 57 11.21 -6.70 5.01
CA ILE A 57 11.98 -7.11 3.83
C ILE A 57 13.18 -6.17 3.68
N LYS A 58 14.36 -6.67 4.03
CA LYS A 58 15.61 -5.90 3.96
C LYS A 58 15.92 -5.52 2.52
N PRO A 59 16.21 -4.24 2.20
CA PRO A 59 16.63 -3.83 0.87
C PRO A 59 17.85 -4.62 0.40
N LYS A 60 17.68 -5.46 -0.63
CA LYS A 60 18.73 -6.30 -1.20
C LYS A 60 18.90 -5.99 -2.67
N LYS A 61 20.13 -5.72 -3.10
CA LYS A 61 20.48 -5.70 -4.52
C LYS A 61 20.47 -7.14 -5.05
N LEU A 62 19.55 -7.44 -5.94
CA LEU A 62 19.53 -8.72 -6.66
C LEU A 62 20.73 -8.79 -7.62
N LEU A 63 21.21 -10.01 -7.87
CA LEU A 63 22.23 -10.22 -8.90
C LEU A 63 21.63 -9.92 -10.27
N ASN A 64 22.38 -9.21 -11.11
CA ASN A 64 21.97 -8.93 -12.49
C ASN A 64 21.75 -10.27 -13.23
N PRO A 65 20.59 -10.52 -13.86
CA PRO A 65 20.24 -11.83 -14.41
C PRO A 65 21.14 -12.25 -15.58
N VAL A 66 21.58 -11.30 -16.40
CA VAL A 66 22.56 -11.51 -17.48
C VAL A 66 23.92 -11.92 -16.92
N ARG A 67 24.34 -11.31 -15.81
CA ARG A 67 25.60 -11.65 -15.12
C ARG A 67 25.49 -12.89 -14.22
N ALA A 68 24.30 -13.29 -13.81
CA ALA A 68 24.07 -14.47 -12.98
C ALA A 68 23.93 -15.77 -13.80
N SER A 69 23.41 -15.68 -15.03
CA SER A 69 23.27 -16.84 -15.91
C SER A 69 24.59 -17.21 -16.59
N LYS A 70 25.20 -18.33 -16.13
CA LYS A 70 26.39 -18.91 -16.79
C LYS A 70 26.11 -19.25 -18.26
N SER A 71 24.96 -19.88 -18.53
CA SER A 71 24.54 -20.27 -19.89
C SER A 71 24.47 -19.08 -20.85
N HIS A 72 23.92 -17.95 -20.41
CA HIS A 72 23.85 -16.74 -21.24
C HIS A 72 25.25 -16.21 -21.60
N GLN A 73 26.18 -16.19 -20.63
CA GLN A 73 27.56 -15.76 -20.88
C GLN A 73 28.32 -16.73 -21.78
N GLU A 74 28.06 -18.03 -21.65
CA GLU A 74 28.68 -19.09 -22.43
C GLU A 74 28.27 -19.00 -23.90
N LEU A 75 26.97 -18.88 -24.16
CA LEU A 75 26.44 -18.63 -25.49
C LEU A 75 26.99 -17.33 -26.09
N HIS A 76 27.06 -16.24 -25.31
CA HIS A 76 27.64 -14.98 -25.80
C HIS A 76 29.11 -15.13 -26.21
N ARG A 77 29.92 -15.86 -25.43
CA ARG A 77 31.31 -16.17 -25.80
C ARG A 77 31.38 -17.02 -27.06
N GLU A 78 30.58 -18.08 -27.15
CA GLU A 78 30.54 -18.98 -28.30
C GLU A 78 30.17 -18.23 -29.59
N LEU A 79 29.12 -17.40 -29.57
CA LEU A 79 28.71 -16.60 -30.71
C LEU A 79 29.81 -15.65 -31.18
N LEU A 80 30.53 -15.00 -30.25
CA LEU A 80 31.68 -14.14 -30.55
C LEU A 80 32.90 -14.89 -31.11
N MET A 81 33.06 -16.19 -30.85
CA MET A 81 34.14 -16.99 -31.45
C MET A 81 33.74 -17.52 -32.83
N ASN A 82 32.48 -17.94 -33.01
CA ASN A 82 32.01 -18.60 -34.22
C ASN A 82 31.66 -17.64 -35.36
N HIS A 83 31.11 -16.44 -35.07
CA HIS A 83 30.63 -15.49 -36.07
C HIS A 83 31.61 -14.35 -36.38
N ARG A 84 32.90 -14.53 -36.07
CA ARG A 84 33.98 -13.56 -36.36
C ARG A 84 34.98 -14.04 -37.41
N ARG A 85 34.56 -14.97 -38.27
CA ARG A 85 35.24 -15.37 -39.50
C ARG A 85 34.68 -14.62 -40.70
#